data_AF-A0A7V9RKX1-F1
#
_entry.id   AF-A0A7V9RKX1-F1
#
_cell.length_a   1.000
_cell.length_b   1.000
_cell.length_c   1.000
_cell.angle_alpha   90.00
_cell.angle_beta   90.00
_cell.angle_gamma   90.00
#
_symmetry.space_group_name_H-M   'P 1'
#
loop_
_entity.id
_entity.type
_entity.pdbx_description
1 polymer ?
#
loop_
_entity_poly.entity_id
_entity_poly.type
_entity_poly.pdbx_seq_one_letter_code
_entity_poly.pdbx_strand_id
1 'polypeptide(L)' 'LTPFESALDIERDYQRELGLSNDYREGVAAFMQKRTPVFTGK' A
#
# COMPACT_ATOMS: atom_id res chain seq x y z
N LEU A 1 -3.73 -18.73 17.01
CA LEU A 1 -3.16 -18.45 15.68
C LEU A 1 -1.67 -18.73 15.75
N THR A 2 -1.15 -19.45 14.77
CA THR A 2 0.30 -19.67 14.66
C THR A 2 1.03 -18.34 14.39
N PRO A 3 2.34 -18.23 14.67
CA PRO A 3 3.09 -17.00 14.38
C PRO A 3 2.99 -16.55 12.91
N PHE A 4 2.86 -17.50 11.98
CA PHE A 4 2.71 -17.21 10.56
C PHE A 4 1.34 -16.62 10.21
N GLU A 5 0.25 -17.21 10.72
CA GLU A 5 -1.11 -16.68 10.51
C GLU A 5 -1.24 -15.25 11.05
N SER A 6 -0.70 -14.99 12.23
CA SER A 6 -0.70 -13.64 12.83
C SER A 6 0.05 -12.62 11.97
N ALA A 7 1.16 -13.01 11.33
CA ALA A 7 1.90 -12.13 10.42
C ALA A 7 1.08 -11.78 9.17
N LEU A 8 0.37 -12.77 8.60
CA LEU A 8 -0.50 -12.54 7.45
C LEU A 8 -1.68 -11.63 7.78
N ASP A 9 -2.25 -11.73 8.98
CA ASP A 9 -3.31 -10.83 9.43
C ASP A 9 -2.81 -9.39 9.52
N ILE A 10 -1.61 -9.19 10.08
CA ILE A 10 -0.96 -7.87 10.17
C ILE A 10 -0.72 -7.29 8.76
N GLU A 11 -0.15 -8.08 7.85
CA GLU A 11 0.10 -7.66 6.47
C GLU A 11 -1.20 -7.29 5.75
N ARG A 12 -2.25 -8.12 5.88
CA ARG A 12 -3.56 -7.86 5.29
C ARG A 12 -4.13 -6.51 5.75
N ASP A 13 -4.07 -6.24 7.04
CA ASP A 13 -4.69 -5.06 7.62
C ASP A 13 -3.97 -3.78 7.18
N TYR A 14 -2.63 -3.78 7.21
CA TYR A 14 -1.84 -2.65 6.70
C TYR A 14 -1.96 -2.46 5.19
N GLN A 15 -1.99 -3.53 4.39
CA GLN A 15 -2.18 -3.41 2.95
C GLN A 15 -3.56 -2.82 2.61
N ARG A 16 -4.61 -3.19 3.35
CA ARG A 16 -5.95 -2.61 3.20
C ARG A 16 -5.96 -1.12 3.56
N GLU A 17 -5.34 -0.74 4.68
CA GLU A 17 -5.25 0.66 5.10
C GLU A 17 -4.48 1.50 4.08
N LEU A 18 -3.28 1.06 3.70
CA LEU A 18 -2.43 1.75 2.74
C LEU A 18 -3.06 1.84 1.35
N GLY A 19 -3.83 0.83 0.93
CA GLY A 19 -4.55 0.83 -0.36
C GLY A 19 -5.52 2.00 -0.53
N LEU A 20 -5.96 2.64 0.56
CA LEU A 20 -6.85 3.81 0.54
C LEU A 20 -6.08 5.15 0.54
N SER A 21 -4.78 5.14 0.81
CA SER A 21 -3.94 6.35 0.85
C SER A 21 -3.87 7.05 -0.50
N ASN A 22 -3.53 8.34 -0.48
CA ASN A 22 -3.30 9.09 -1.71
C ASN A 22 -1.99 8.64 -2.37
N ASP A 23 -0.96 8.37 -1.56
CA ASP A 23 0.34 7.93 -2.04
C ASP A 23 0.28 6.55 -2.72
N TYR A 24 -0.55 5.63 -2.24
CA TYR A 24 -0.77 4.36 -2.94
C TYR A 24 -1.37 4.58 -4.32
N ARG A 25 -2.44 5.39 -4.41
CA ARG A 25 -3.10 5.71 -5.68
C ARG A 25 -2.16 6.43 -6.64
N GLU A 26 -1.35 7.35 -6.13
CA GLU A 26 -0.33 8.06 -6.90
C GLU A 26 0.75 7.11 -7.43
N GLY A 27 1.27 6.20 -6.59
CA GLY A 27 2.24 5.20 -7.02
C GLY A 27 1.71 4.32 -8.16
N VAL A 28 0.46 3.86 -8.05
CA VAL A 28 -0.19 3.08 -9.11
C VAL A 28 -0.37 3.90 -10.37
N ALA A 29 -0.88 5.13 -10.27
CA ALA A 29 -1.11 6.00 -11.43
C ALA A 29 0.21 6.37 -12.13
N ALA A 30 1.24 6.73 -11.38
CA ALA A 30 2.55 7.09 -11.90
C ALA A 30 3.20 5.91 -12.63
N PHE A 31 3.10 4.69 -12.06
CA PHE A 31 3.58 3.47 -12.70
C PHE A 31 2.88 3.23 -14.05
N MET A 32 1.54 3.27 -14.07
CA MET A 32 0.75 3.09 -15.30
C MET A 32 1.07 4.14 -16.37
N GLN A 33 1.39 5.36 -15.95
CA GLN A 33 1.71 6.49 -16.83
C GLN A 33 3.21 6.58 -17.17
N LYS A 34 4.07 5.70 -16.64
CA LYS A 34 5.54 5.72 -16.80
C LYS A 34 6.18 7.06 -16.42
N ARG A 35 5.71 7.68 -15.33
CA ARG A 35 6.27 8.91 -14.75
C ARG A 35 6.78 8.66 -13.33
N THR A 36 7.61 9.54 -12.82
CA THR A 36 8.04 9.50 -11.41
C THR A 36 6.85 9.85 -10.49
N PRO A 37 6.58 9.08 -9.42
CA PRO A 37 5.54 9.42 -8.45
C PRO A 37 5.96 10.59 -7.56
N VAL A 38 4.98 11.34 -7.06
CA VAL A 38 5.18 12.40 -6.05
C VAL A 38 4.47 12.02 -4.76
N PHE A 39 5.20 11.43 -3.83
CA PHE A 39 4.66 11.04 -2.52
C PHE A 39 4.61 12.21 -1.54
N THR A 40 3.58 12.23 -0.71
CA THR A 40 3.27 13.33 0.20
C THR A 40 3.13 12.91 1.67
N GLY A 41 3.17 11.61 1.94
CA GLY A 41 2.93 11.00 3.25
C GLY A 41 1.46 10.94 3.65
N LYS A 42 0.53 10.87 2.67
CA LYS A 42 -0.93 10.97 2.89
C LYS A 42 -1.74 9.93 2.12
#